data_AF-A0AAV5W0G6-F1
#
_entry.id   AF-A0AAV5W0G6-F1
#
_cell.length_a   1.000
_cell.length_b   1.000
_cell.length_c   1.000
_cell.angle_alpha   90.00
_cell.angle_beta   90.00
_cell.angle_gamma   90.00
#
_symmetry.space_group_name_H-M   'P 1'
#
loop_
_entity.id
_entity.type
_entity.pdbx_description
1 polymer ?
#
loop_
_entity_poly.entity_id
_entity_poly.type
_entity_poly.pdbx_seq_one_letter_code
_entity_poly.pdbx_strand_id
1 'polypeptide(L)'
;SSGEDLGVCECLHSVHPFASFNLYAIVVFLPFMSCLGICFNILNYKVYSQRRSTASAYLAALACSDVGVCLCGIFVIWADSTRAHIFSFDQYYVFILPYAIPFGNFFQTLSVYITVLAAIDCFLTVIRMSGVLTPRSIRILIIAVILYNLVTLWELEAVKCTNPYNNVTMYNLCPTEFRVDPFYITWYKGYFYTIFMAFLPFILLSVLTVLILILLRRRRPSALLNA
;
A
#
# COMPACT_ATOMS: atom_id res chain seq x y z
N SER A 1 30.65 14.32 30.20
CA SER A 1 31.35 14.28 28.91
C SER A 1 31.23 12.86 28.41
N SER A 2 30.09 12.55 27.77
CA SER A 2 29.68 11.18 27.50
C SER A 2 29.85 10.95 26.00
N GLY A 3 30.85 10.13 25.64
CA GLY A 3 31.12 9.74 24.27
C GLY A 3 29.97 8.90 23.74
N GLU A 4 29.34 9.38 22.68
CA GLU A 4 28.39 8.63 21.87
C GLU A 4 29.17 7.53 21.11
N ASP A 5 28.85 6.27 21.39
CA ASP A 5 29.30 5.12 20.62
C ASP A 5 28.74 5.22 19.19
N LEU A 6 29.47 5.89 18.29
CA LEU A 6 29.12 5.94 16.87
C LEU A 6 29.44 4.58 16.22
N GLY A 7 28.39 3.77 16.04
CA GLY A 7 28.46 2.50 15.33
C GLY A 7 28.92 2.64 13.87
N VAL A 8 29.59 1.60 13.39
CA VAL A 8 30.02 1.43 11.99
C VAL A 8 28.78 1.39 11.08
N CYS A 9 28.86 2.03 9.91
CA CYS A 9 27.78 2.11 8.91
C CYS A 9 27.38 0.73 8.33
N GLU A 10 26.57 -0.07 9.04
CA GLU A 10 26.26 -1.45 8.61
C GLU A 10 24.77 -1.85 8.74
N CYS A 11 23.84 -0.90 8.69
CA CYS A 11 22.43 -1.21 8.97
C CYS A 11 21.60 -1.76 7.81
N LEU A 12 21.97 -1.57 6.54
CA LEU A 12 21.16 -2.10 5.43
C LEU A 12 21.98 -2.15 4.15
N HIS A 13 22.89 -3.11 4.08
CA HIS A 13 23.33 -3.64 2.80
C HIS A 13 23.20 -5.15 2.86
N SER A 14 21.96 -5.66 2.89
CA SER A 14 21.77 -7.03 2.43
C SER A 14 22.11 -7.01 0.94
N VAL A 15 23.37 -7.30 0.62
CA VAL A 15 23.77 -7.72 -0.72
C VAL A 15 22.95 -8.99 -0.97
N HIS A 16 21.71 -8.84 -1.43
CA HIS A 16 21.01 -9.97 -2.02
C HIS A 16 21.91 -10.37 -3.19
N PRO A 17 22.38 -11.64 -3.27
CA PRO A 17 23.12 -12.08 -4.44
C PRO A 17 22.27 -11.67 -5.65
N PHE A 18 22.83 -10.85 -6.53
CA PHE A 18 22.13 -10.27 -7.68
C PHE A 18 21.63 -11.39 -8.59
N ALA A 19 20.50 -11.98 -8.24
CA ALA A 19 19.70 -12.73 -9.19
C ALA A 19 19.21 -11.68 -10.17
N SER A 20 19.63 -11.78 -11.44
CA SER A 20 19.24 -10.83 -12.50
C SER A 20 17.72 -10.60 -12.53
N PHE A 21 16.95 -11.62 -12.13
CA PHE A 21 15.50 -11.54 -11.91
C PHE A 21 15.06 -10.38 -11.00
N ASN A 22 15.69 -10.20 -9.83
CA ASN A 22 15.30 -9.14 -8.88
C ASN A 22 15.56 -7.75 -9.46
N LEU A 23 16.66 -7.60 -10.21
CA LEU A 23 16.99 -6.34 -10.88
C LEU A 23 15.95 -5.99 -11.95
N TYR A 24 15.61 -6.94 -12.83
CA TYR A 24 14.59 -6.70 -13.85
C TYR A 24 13.20 -6.45 -13.24
N ALA A 25 12.83 -7.18 -12.20
CA ALA A 25 11.55 -7.00 -11.52
C ALA A 25 11.44 -5.61 -10.86
N ILE A 26 12.43 -5.24 -10.04
CA ILE A 26 12.38 -4.03 -9.22
C ILE A 26 12.66 -2.77 -10.04
N VAL A 27 13.67 -2.78 -10.91
CA VAL A 27 14.14 -1.57 -11.60
C VAL A 27 13.38 -1.32 -12.91
N VAL A 28 12.87 -2.36 -13.57
CA VAL A 28 12.21 -2.22 -14.87
C VAL A 28 10.71 -2.45 -14.78
N PHE A 29 10.28 -3.61 -14.29
CA PHE A 29 8.87 -4.00 -14.33
C PHE A 29 7.98 -3.18 -13.39
N LEU A 30 8.38 -3.00 -12.13
CA LEU A 30 7.58 -2.26 -11.14
C LEU A 30 7.37 -0.77 -11.48
N PRO A 31 8.38 -0.01 -11.94
CA PRO A 31 8.19 1.37 -12.37
C PRO A 31 7.30 1.46 -13.61
N PHE A 32 7.47 0.56 -14.57
CA PHE A 32 6.62 0.50 -15.76
C PHE A 32 5.14 0.28 -15.40
N MET A 33 4.87 -0.71 -14.54
CA MET A 33 3.52 -0.97 -14.03
C MET A 33 2.96 0.22 -13.26
N SER A 34 3.77 0.88 -12.44
CA SER A 34 3.34 2.07 -11.69
C SER A 34 3.01 3.25 -12.62
N CYS A 35 3.77 3.47 -13.69
CA CYS A 35 3.49 4.50 -14.69
C CYS A 35 2.15 4.24 -15.40
N LEU A 36 1.93 2.99 -15.85
CA LEU A 36 0.63 2.59 -16.43
C LEU A 36 -0.51 2.76 -15.41
N GLY A 37 -0.28 2.36 -14.16
CA GLY A 37 -1.22 2.51 -13.06
C GLY A 37 -1.64 3.96 -12.83
N ILE A 38 -0.70 4.90 -12.82
CA ILE A 38 -0.99 6.33 -12.70
C ILE A 38 -1.85 6.80 -13.88
N CYS A 39 -1.44 6.49 -15.11
CA CYS A 39 -2.17 6.92 -16.30
C CYS A 39 -3.61 6.41 -16.31
N PHE A 40 -3.82 5.10 -16.12
CA PHE A 40 -5.16 4.51 -16.15
C PHE A 40 -6.03 4.93 -14.97
N ASN A 41 -5.46 5.05 -13.77
CA ASN A 41 -6.24 5.47 -12.61
C ASN A 41 -6.61 6.97 -12.64
N ILE A 42 -5.78 7.83 -13.22
CA ILE A 42 -6.17 9.24 -13.47
C ILE A 42 -7.36 9.30 -14.45
N LEU A 43 -7.35 8.50 -15.52
CA LEU A 43 -8.48 8.41 -16.46
C LEU A 43 -9.74 7.90 -15.77
N ASN A 44 -9.64 6.82 -14.98
CA ASN A 44 -10.75 6.28 -14.21
C ASN A 44 -11.31 7.32 -13.24
N TYR A 45 -10.45 8.03 -12.51
CA TYR A 45 -10.86 9.09 -11.59
C TYR A 45 -11.67 10.17 -12.30
N LYS A 46 -11.20 10.69 -13.44
CA LYS A 46 -11.91 11.71 -14.22
C LYS A 46 -13.30 11.24 -14.67
N VAL A 47 -13.40 10.01 -15.17
CA VAL A 47 -14.67 9.44 -15.66
C VAL A 47 -15.65 9.20 -14.51
N TYR A 48 -15.19 8.61 -13.40
CA TYR A 48 -16.07 8.24 -12.28
C TYR A 48 -16.44 9.44 -11.40
N SER A 49 -15.56 10.43 -11.26
CA SER A 49 -15.84 11.66 -10.51
C SER A 49 -16.98 12.50 -11.12
N GLN A 50 -17.27 12.33 -12.42
CA GLN A 50 -18.38 13.03 -13.08
C GLN A 50 -19.74 12.36 -12.84
N ARG A 51 -19.76 11.11 -12.38
CA ARG A 51 -20.99 10.35 -12.16
C ARG A 51 -21.48 10.50 -10.72
N ARG A 52 -22.81 10.56 -10.54
CA ARG A 52 -23.46 10.82 -9.23
C ARG A 52 -23.98 9.56 -8.53
N SER A 53 -23.47 8.36 -8.84
CA SER A 53 -23.87 7.13 -8.15
C SER A 53 -22.93 6.79 -6.99
N THR A 54 -23.42 6.04 -6.00
CA THR A 54 -22.60 5.55 -4.89
C THR A 54 -21.45 4.67 -5.41
N ALA A 55 -21.77 3.78 -6.35
CA ALA A 55 -20.79 2.95 -7.03
C ALA A 55 -19.70 3.76 -7.73
N SER A 56 -20.04 4.86 -8.43
CA SER A 56 -19.03 5.70 -9.07
C SER A 56 -18.17 6.47 -8.06
N ALA A 57 -18.73 6.85 -6.91
CA ALA A 57 -17.94 7.46 -5.83
C ALA A 57 -16.91 6.48 -5.25
N TYR A 58 -17.26 5.21 -5.03
CA TYR A 58 -16.30 4.19 -4.59
C TYR A 58 -15.21 3.92 -5.63
N LEU A 59 -15.58 3.83 -6.91
CA LEU A 59 -14.61 3.63 -8.00
C LEU A 59 -13.68 4.84 -8.18
N ALA A 60 -14.17 6.06 -7.99
CA ALA A 60 -13.34 7.26 -7.98
C ALA A 60 -12.38 7.28 -6.79
N ALA A 61 -12.85 6.90 -5.60
CA ALA A 61 -12.01 6.79 -4.41
C ALA A 61 -10.93 5.70 -4.56
N LEU A 62 -11.29 4.56 -5.16
CA LEU A 62 -10.35 3.47 -5.47
C LEU A 62 -9.26 3.96 -6.43
N ALA A 63 -9.65 4.60 -7.54
CA ALA A 63 -8.71 5.16 -8.50
C ALA A 63 -7.78 6.21 -7.86
N CYS A 64 -8.30 7.05 -6.97
CA CYS A 64 -7.48 8.02 -6.22
C CYS A 64 -6.45 7.33 -5.31
N SER A 65 -6.88 6.30 -4.58
CA SER A 65 -6.00 5.51 -3.71
C SER A 65 -4.91 4.79 -4.52
N ASP A 66 -5.25 4.19 -5.65
CA ASP A 66 -4.30 3.48 -6.52
C ASP A 66 -3.27 4.42 -7.16
N VAL A 67 -3.63 5.66 -7.48
CA VAL A 67 -2.66 6.70 -7.87
C VAL A 67 -1.67 6.95 -6.73
N GLY A 68 -2.16 7.04 -5.49
CA GLY A 68 -1.31 7.17 -4.30
C GLY A 68 -0.33 6.02 -4.15
N VAL A 69 -0.78 4.76 -4.31
CA VAL A 69 0.07 3.56 -4.29
C VAL A 69 1.16 3.65 -5.35
N CYS A 70 0.80 3.96 -6.60
CA CYS A 70 1.76 3.99 -7.70
C CYS A 70 2.77 5.13 -7.55
N LEU A 71 2.35 6.30 -7.06
CA LEU A 71 3.25 7.44 -6.81
C LEU A 71 4.25 7.13 -5.70
N CYS A 72 3.78 6.58 -4.57
CA CYS A 72 4.67 6.17 -3.48
C CYS A 72 5.62 5.04 -3.92
N GLY A 73 5.12 4.10 -4.71
CA GLY A 73 5.91 3.00 -5.27
C GLY A 73 7.06 3.50 -6.15
N ILE A 74 6.79 4.39 -7.11
CA ILE A 74 7.84 4.99 -7.94
C ILE A 74 8.85 5.74 -7.08
N PHE A 75 8.37 6.54 -6.12
CA PHE A 75 9.24 7.29 -5.23
C PHE A 75 10.18 6.38 -4.44
N VAL A 76 9.66 5.32 -3.82
CA VAL A 76 10.46 4.38 -3.03
C VAL A 76 11.44 3.59 -3.91
N ILE A 77 11.01 3.08 -5.07
CA ILE A 77 11.88 2.33 -5.99
C ILE A 77 13.01 3.23 -6.51
N TRP A 78 12.69 4.46 -6.86
CA TRP A 78 13.68 5.41 -7.33
C TRP A 78 14.66 5.79 -6.21
N ALA A 79 14.16 6.06 -5.00
CA ALA A 79 15.01 6.33 -3.83
C ALA A 79 15.99 5.18 -3.55
N ASP A 80 15.50 3.93 -3.56
CA ASP A 80 16.30 2.73 -3.33
C ASP A 80 17.37 2.53 -4.43
N SER A 81 16.98 2.70 -5.70
CA SER A 81 17.89 2.57 -6.84
C SER A 81 18.99 3.65 -6.84
N THR A 82 18.64 4.88 -6.46
CA THR A 82 19.57 6.02 -6.52
C THR A 82 20.54 6.04 -5.33
N ARG A 83 20.11 5.52 -4.17
CA ARG A 83 20.94 5.36 -2.96
C ARG A 83 22.20 4.52 -3.23
N ALA A 84 22.14 3.56 -4.15
CA ALA A 84 23.30 2.73 -4.52
C ALA A 84 24.36 3.47 -5.36
N HIS A 85 24.02 4.61 -5.98
CA HIS A 85 24.89 5.27 -6.96
C HIS A 85 25.35 6.67 -6.58
N ILE A 86 24.55 7.43 -5.81
CA ILE A 86 24.84 8.86 -5.52
C ILE A 86 24.82 9.12 -4.02
N PHE A 87 26.02 9.28 -3.45
CA PHE A 87 26.24 9.47 -2.02
C PHE A 87 25.53 10.72 -1.44
N SER A 88 25.61 11.87 -2.11
CA SER A 88 24.99 13.12 -1.63
C SER A 88 23.46 13.09 -1.67
N PHE A 89 22.88 12.29 -2.57
CA PHE A 89 21.44 12.16 -2.71
C PHE A 89 20.85 11.28 -1.62
N ASP A 90 21.59 10.23 -1.23
CA ASP A 90 21.23 9.33 -0.12
C ASP A 90 20.89 10.06 1.19
N GLN A 91 21.71 11.07 1.55
CA GLN A 91 21.57 11.81 2.81
C GLN A 91 20.21 12.54 2.96
N TYR A 92 19.53 12.87 1.86
CA TYR A 92 18.21 13.51 1.91
C TYR A 92 17.07 12.47 1.97
N TYR A 93 17.19 11.38 1.21
CA TYR A 93 16.14 10.36 1.09
C TYR A 93 16.05 9.45 2.32
N VAL A 94 17.15 9.26 3.05
CA VAL A 94 17.16 8.52 4.32
C VAL A 94 16.17 9.10 5.33
N PHE A 95 15.88 10.41 5.29
CA PHE A 95 14.87 11.03 6.15
C PHE A 95 13.45 10.93 5.60
N ILE A 96 13.28 10.78 4.28
CA ILE A 96 11.95 10.73 3.65
C ILE A 96 11.41 9.30 3.59
N LEU A 97 12.27 8.31 3.36
CA LEU A 97 11.90 6.89 3.27
C LEU A 97 11.13 6.34 4.48
N PRO A 98 11.48 6.68 5.74
CA PRO A 98 10.70 6.31 6.92
C PRO A 98 9.23 6.75 6.85
N TYR A 99 8.91 7.80 6.10
CA TYR A 99 7.55 8.30 5.91
C TYR A 99 6.92 7.81 4.61
N ALA A 100 7.68 7.73 3.53
CA ALA A 100 7.16 7.33 2.22
C ALA A 100 6.71 5.86 2.18
N ILE A 101 7.44 4.96 2.85
CA ILE A 101 7.08 3.54 2.96
C ILE A 101 5.74 3.33 3.67
N PRO A 102 5.52 3.83 4.91
CA PRO A 102 4.24 3.68 5.60
C PRO A 102 3.11 4.42 4.88
N PHE A 103 3.39 5.52 4.19
CA PHE A 103 2.38 6.21 3.36
C PHE A 103 1.96 5.37 2.14
N GLY A 104 2.90 4.63 1.53
CA GLY A 104 2.59 3.62 0.52
C GLY A 104 1.71 2.50 1.07
N ASN A 105 2.03 1.98 2.27
CA ASN A 105 1.23 0.96 2.95
C ASN A 105 -0.18 1.45 3.28
N PHE A 106 -0.32 2.72 3.67
CA PHE A 106 -1.60 3.36 3.91
C PHE A 106 -2.49 3.34 2.66
N PHE A 107 -2.00 3.83 1.52
CA PHE A 107 -2.77 3.80 0.27
C PHE A 107 -3.06 2.38 -0.19
N GLN A 108 -2.12 1.45 -0.04
CA GLN A 108 -2.33 0.06 -0.44
C GLN A 108 -3.46 -0.58 0.37
N THR A 109 -3.44 -0.38 1.69
CA THR A 109 -4.50 -0.88 2.58
C THR A 109 -5.84 -0.21 2.24
N LEU A 110 -5.83 1.10 2.01
CA LEU A 110 -7.03 1.85 1.65
C LEU A 110 -7.67 1.32 0.35
N SER A 111 -6.88 1.07 -0.70
CA SER A 111 -7.35 0.50 -1.97
C SER A 111 -8.02 -0.86 -1.79
N VAL A 112 -7.42 -1.75 -0.98
CA VAL A 112 -7.97 -3.08 -0.71
C VAL A 112 -9.35 -2.98 -0.07
N TYR A 113 -9.51 -2.16 0.98
CA TYR A 113 -10.77 -2.07 1.70
C TYR A 113 -11.82 -1.21 0.98
N ILE A 114 -11.43 -0.23 0.16
CA ILE A 114 -12.37 0.44 -0.74
C ILE A 114 -12.95 -0.57 -1.75
N THR A 115 -12.13 -1.49 -2.25
CA THR A 115 -12.60 -2.57 -3.14
C THR A 115 -13.63 -3.47 -2.45
N VAL A 116 -13.38 -3.84 -1.18
CA VAL A 116 -14.35 -4.60 -0.37
C VAL A 116 -15.65 -3.81 -0.18
N LEU A 117 -15.58 -2.53 0.18
CA LEU A 117 -16.77 -1.68 0.32
C LEU A 117 -17.54 -1.55 -0.99
N ALA A 118 -16.86 -1.41 -2.13
CA ALA A 118 -17.49 -1.36 -3.46
C ALA A 118 -18.22 -2.68 -3.79
N ALA A 119 -17.64 -3.83 -3.43
CA ALA A 119 -18.29 -5.13 -3.60
C ALA A 119 -19.52 -5.28 -2.70
N ILE A 120 -19.46 -4.78 -1.46
CA ILE A 120 -20.62 -4.74 -0.55
C ILE A 120 -21.72 -3.84 -1.12
N ASP A 121 -21.40 -2.63 -1.59
CA ASP A 121 -22.37 -1.71 -2.20
C ASP A 121 -23.04 -2.34 -3.43
N CYS A 122 -22.27 -3.06 -4.24
CA CYS A 122 -22.79 -3.84 -5.37
C CYS A 122 -23.77 -4.93 -4.91
N PHE A 123 -23.39 -5.71 -3.89
CA PHE A 123 -24.25 -6.75 -3.34
C PHE A 123 -25.56 -6.18 -2.76
N LEU A 124 -25.47 -5.12 -1.95
CA LEU A 124 -26.62 -4.42 -1.37
C LEU A 124 -27.57 -3.89 -2.43
N THR A 125 -27.02 -3.33 -3.51
CA THR A 125 -27.79 -2.87 -4.66
C THR A 125 -28.53 -4.02 -5.35
N VAL A 126 -27.90 -5.18 -5.52
CA VAL A 126 -28.52 -6.36 -6.14
C VAL A 126 -29.67 -6.92 -5.30
N ILE A 127 -29.55 -6.91 -3.96
CA ILE A 127 -30.64 -7.31 -3.05
C ILE A 127 -31.68 -6.20 -2.82
N ARG A 128 -31.52 -5.03 -3.45
CA ARG A 128 -32.37 -3.84 -3.30
C ARG A 128 -32.46 -3.29 -1.87
N MET A 129 -31.40 -3.45 -1.11
CA MET A 129 -31.30 -2.91 0.25
C MET A 129 -30.52 -1.60 0.18
N SER A 130 -31.23 -0.48 -0.02
CA SER A 130 -30.63 0.85 -0.10
C SER A 130 -30.45 1.48 1.28
N GLY A 131 -29.43 2.34 1.45
CA GLY A 131 -29.25 3.17 2.64
C GLY A 131 -28.34 2.62 3.75
N VAL A 132 -27.78 1.42 3.61
CA VAL A 132 -26.87 0.84 4.62
C VAL A 132 -25.44 1.39 4.50
N LEU A 133 -24.92 1.56 3.29
CA LEU A 133 -23.61 2.15 3.03
C LEU A 133 -23.77 3.62 2.65
N THR A 134 -23.10 4.51 3.39
CA THR A 134 -23.17 5.96 3.20
C THR A 134 -21.76 6.52 2.99
N PRO A 135 -21.59 7.76 2.50
CA PRO A 135 -20.27 8.42 2.46
C PRO A 135 -19.59 8.53 3.84
N ARG A 136 -20.30 8.26 4.95
CA ARG A 136 -19.69 8.11 6.28
C ARG A 136 -18.83 6.84 6.38
N SER A 137 -19.19 5.77 5.69
CA SER A 137 -18.45 4.50 5.68
C SER A 137 -17.02 4.67 5.15
N ILE A 138 -16.82 5.50 4.10
CA ILE A 138 -15.48 5.82 3.58
C ILE A 138 -14.64 6.59 4.61
N ARG A 139 -15.24 7.56 5.31
CA ARG A 139 -14.52 8.32 6.35
C ARG A 139 -14.09 7.44 7.52
N ILE A 140 -14.99 6.58 7.99
CA ILE A 140 -14.69 5.61 9.06
C ILE A 140 -13.57 4.67 8.60
N LEU A 141 -13.63 4.19 7.34
CA LEU A 141 -12.58 3.35 6.78
C LEU A 141 -11.23 4.07 6.77
N ILE A 142 -11.17 5.32 6.29
CA ILE A 142 -9.91 6.10 6.28
C ILE A 142 -9.32 6.19 7.69
N ILE A 143 -10.14 6.51 8.70
CA ILE A 143 -9.68 6.58 10.10
C ILE A 143 -9.14 5.23 10.58
N ALA A 144 -9.87 4.14 10.30
CA ALA A 144 -9.42 2.80 10.68
C ALA A 144 -8.10 2.39 10.00
N VAL A 145 -7.92 2.74 8.72
CA VAL A 145 -6.70 2.46 7.96
C VAL A 145 -5.52 3.30 8.47
N ILE A 146 -5.75 4.56 8.85
CA ILE A 146 -4.73 5.40 9.49
C ILE A 146 -4.29 4.76 10.80
N LEU A 147 -5.23 4.37 11.67
CA LEU A 147 -4.93 3.75 12.96
C LEU A 147 -4.16 2.43 12.80
N TYR A 148 -4.55 1.60 11.83
CA TYR A 148 -3.86 0.33 11.54
C TYR A 148 -2.43 0.56 11.04
N ASN A 149 -2.22 1.53 10.13
CA ASN A 149 -0.89 1.79 9.59
C ASN A 149 -0.03 2.69 10.48
N LEU A 150 -0.56 3.27 11.56
CA LEU A 150 0.19 4.17 12.44
C LEU A 150 1.44 3.50 13.02
N VAL A 151 1.33 2.21 13.38
CA VAL A 151 2.44 1.40 13.89
C VAL A 151 3.62 1.35 12.92
N THR A 152 3.35 1.41 11.61
CA THR A 152 4.38 1.32 10.57
C THR A 152 5.26 2.56 10.46
N LEU A 153 4.86 3.70 11.05
CA LEU A 153 5.69 4.91 11.09
C LEU A 153 6.92 4.77 12.00
N TRP A 154 6.88 3.88 12.99
CA TRP A 154 7.98 3.64 13.93
C TRP A 154 8.89 2.48 13.52
N GLU A 155 8.79 2.00 12.28
CA GLU A 155 9.57 0.85 11.81
C GLU A 155 10.99 1.19 11.38
N LEU A 156 11.23 2.45 11.00
CA LEU A 156 12.47 2.88 10.36
C LEU A 156 12.92 4.20 10.96
N GLU A 157 14.23 4.33 11.16
CA GLU A 157 14.84 5.55 11.65
C GLU A 157 16.12 5.87 10.89
N ALA A 158 16.43 7.16 10.81
CA ALA A 158 17.67 7.66 10.23
C ALA A 158 18.72 7.77 11.33
N VAL A 159 19.70 6.87 11.35
CA VAL A 159 20.76 6.84 12.36
C VAL A 159 22.03 7.48 11.80
N LYS A 160 22.71 8.27 12.62
CA LYS A 160 24.01 8.87 12.29
C LYS A 160 25.11 7.85 12.54
N CYS A 161 25.89 7.54 11.52
CA CYS A 161 27.01 6.61 11.59
C CYS A 161 28.30 7.31 11.10
N THR A 162 29.48 6.85 11.53
CA THR A 162 30.76 7.32 10.99
C THR A 162 31.36 6.24 10.10
N ASN A 163 31.77 6.64 8.89
CA ASN A 163 32.49 5.72 8.01
C ASN A 163 33.91 5.47 8.57
N PRO A 164 34.30 4.22 8.87
CA PRO A 164 35.60 3.90 9.46
C PRO A 164 36.80 4.25 8.55
N TYR A 165 36.58 4.41 7.24
CA TYR A 165 37.67 4.71 6.29
C TYR A 165 37.98 6.20 6.15
N ASN A 166 36.96 7.05 6.23
CA ASN A 166 37.09 8.49 5.92
C ASN A 166 36.80 9.39 7.13
N ASN A 167 36.40 8.85 8.29
CA ASN A 167 35.96 9.60 9.48
C ASN A 167 34.90 10.67 9.19
N VAL A 168 34.09 10.48 8.14
CA VAL A 168 32.98 11.37 7.81
C VAL A 168 31.69 10.79 8.38
N THR A 169 30.90 11.66 9.03
CA THR A 169 29.58 11.33 9.57
C THR A 169 28.54 11.30 8.47
N MET A 170 27.80 10.20 8.35
CA MET A 170 26.78 9.95 7.34
C MET A 170 25.50 9.42 7.99
N TYR A 171 24.34 9.69 7.40
CA TYR A 171 23.07 9.09 7.82
C TYR A 171 22.80 7.78 7.06
N ASN A 172 22.36 6.76 7.79
CA ASN A 172 21.89 5.49 7.24
C ASN A 172 20.48 5.18 7.72
N LEU A 173 19.71 4.53 6.86
CA LEU A 173 18.39 4.02 7.21
C LEU A 173 18.56 2.71 7.97
N CYS A 174 18.19 2.68 9.25
CA CYS A 174 18.23 1.49 10.10
C CYS A 174 16.81 1.07 10.50
N PRO A 175 16.54 -0.25 10.66
CA PRO A 175 15.34 -0.71 11.36
C PRO A 175 15.43 -0.31 12.84
N THR A 176 14.32 0.13 13.43
CA THR A 176 14.25 0.42 14.87
C THR A 176 14.31 -0.87 15.70
N GLU A 177 14.59 -0.77 17.01
CA GLU A 177 14.52 -1.90 17.96
C GLU A 177 13.16 -2.63 17.89
N PHE A 178 12.08 -1.87 17.65
CA PHE A 178 10.74 -2.41 17.48
C PHE A 178 10.60 -3.30 16.23
N ARG A 179 11.27 -2.97 15.13
CA ARG A 179 11.19 -3.72 13.87
C ARG A 179 11.99 -5.03 13.90
N VAL A 180 13.06 -5.10 14.69
CA VAL A 180 13.89 -6.31 14.84
C VAL A 180 13.38 -7.25 15.93
N ASP A 181 12.43 -6.80 16.75
CA ASP A 181 11.84 -7.62 17.79
C ASP A 181 11.13 -8.86 17.19
N PRO A 182 11.48 -10.08 17.65
CA PRO A 182 10.94 -11.31 17.08
C PRO A 182 9.43 -11.47 17.30
N PHE A 183 8.89 -10.88 18.37
CA PHE A 183 7.45 -10.90 18.64
C PHE A 183 6.71 -10.01 17.63
N TYR A 184 7.22 -8.80 17.37
CA TYR A 184 6.68 -7.90 16.34
C TYR A 184 6.71 -8.53 14.93
N ILE A 185 7.86 -9.07 14.51
CA ILE A 185 8.00 -9.68 13.18
C ILE A 185 7.01 -10.84 13.01
N THR A 186 6.92 -11.73 13.99
CA THR A 186 6.10 -12.95 13.86
C THR A 186 4.61 -12.62 13.90
N TRP A 187 4.16 -11.89 14.92
CA TRP A 187 2.74 -11.64 15.13
C TRP A 187 2.21 -10.55 14.22
N TYR A 188 2.86 -9.39 14.16
CA TYR A 188 2.36 -8.25 13.41
C TYR A 188 2.66 -8.37 11.91
N LYS A 189 3.94 -8.49 11.53
CA LYS A 189 4.32 -8.57 10.11
C LYS A 189 3.99 -9.92 9.49
N GLY A 190 4.08 -11.01 10.24
CA GLY A 190 3.77 -12.36 9.77
C GLY A 190 2.27 -12.62 9.72
N TYR A 191 1.61 -12.68 10.88
CA TYR A 191 0.20 -13.08 10.94
C TYR A 191 -0.77 -11.95 10.64
N PHE A 192 -0.75 -10.87 11.40
CA PHE A 192 -1.77 -9.81 11.29
C PHE A 192 -1.75 -9.16 9.91
N TYR A 193 -0.58 -8.76 9.42
CA TYR A 193 -0.46 -8.15 8.10
C TYR A 193 -0.99 -9.06 6.99
N THR A 194 -0.60 -10.33 6.97
CA THR A 194 -1.09 -11.28 5.94
C THR A 194 -2.58 -11.56 6.06
N ILE A 195 -3.12 -11.68 7.28
CA ILE A 195 -4.56 -11.90 7.48
C ILE A 195 -5.37 -10.69 7.00
N PHE A 196 -5.01 -9.49 7.44
CA PHE A 196 -5.77 -8.27 7.16
C PHE A 196 -5.55 -7.72 5.75
N MET A 197 -4.39 -7.92 5.13
CA MET A 197 -4.11 -7.42 3.78
C MET A 197 -4.42 -8.42 2.68
N ALA A 198 -4.34 -9.73 2.95
CA ALA A 198 -4.52 -10.76 1.92
C ALA A 198 -5.74 -11.65 2.19
N PHE A 199 -5.73 -12.45 3.26
CA PHE A 199 -6.75 -13.51 3.43
C PHE A 199 -8.16 -12.96 3.63
N LEU A 200 -8.34 -12.05 4.59
CA LEU A 200 -9.65 -11.47 4.90
C LEU A 200 -10.30 -10.77 3.68
N PRO A 201 -9.63 -9.81 3.02
CA PRO A 201 -10.23 -9.15 1.86
C PRO A 201 -10.47 -10.13 0.70
N PHE A 202 -9.58 -11.10 0.47
CA PHE A 202 -9.76 -12.11 -0.57
C PHE A 202 -11.01 -12.98 -0.33
N ILE A 203 -11.21 -13.48 0.90
CA ILE A 203 -12.37 -14.29 1.27
C ILE A 203 -13.66 -13.46 1.12
N LEU A 204 -13.67 -12.23 1.64
CA LEU A 204 -14.83 -11.34 1.55
C LEU A 204 -15.21 -11.05 0.10
N LEU A 205 -14.24 -10.66 -0.73
CA LEU A 205 -14.47 -10.40 -2.15
C LEU A 205 -14.97 -11.65 -2.87
N SER A 206 -14.34 -12.80 -2.65
CA SER A 206 -14.74 -14.06 -3.29
C SER A 206 -16.18 -14.44 -2.95
N VAL A 207 -16.55 -14.40 -1.66
CA VAL A 207 -17.92 -14.70 -1.21
C VAL A 207 -18.92 -13.71 -1.78
N LEU A 208 -18.64 -12.40 -1.70
CA LEU A 208 -19.53 -11.36 -2.21
C LEU A 208 -19.75 -11.49 -3.72
N THR A 209 -18.68 -11.69 -4.49
CA THR A 209 -18.76 -11.84 -5.94
C THR A 209 -19.54 -13.11 -6.33
N VAL A 210 -19.32 -14.25 -5.64
CA VAL A 210 -20.11 -15.47 -5.87
C VAL A 210 -21.59 -15.25 -5.56
N LEU A 211 -21.91 -14.60 -4.44
CA LEU A 211 -23.30 -14.28 -4.08
C LEU A 211 -23.96 -13.35 -5.10
N ILE A 212 -23.26 -12.31 -5.56
CA ILE A 212 -23.73 -11.42 -6.63
C ILE A 212 -24.06 -12.23 -7.89
N LEU A 213 -23.16 -13.13 -8.31
CA LEU A 213 -23.37 -13.97 -9.49
C LEU A 213 -24.58 -14.90 -9.34
N ILE A 214 -24.76 -15.54 -8.18
CA ILE A 214 -25.92 -16.41 -7.91
C ILE A 214 -27.22 -15.61 -7.98
N LEU A 215 -27.26 -14.43 -7.36
CA LEU A 215 -28.45 -13.57 -7.35
C LEU A 215 -28.79 -13.07 -8.77
N LEU A 216 -27.79 -12.63 -9.53
CA LEU A 216 -27.98 -12.19 -10.91
C LEU A 216 -28.46 -13.35 -11.80
N ARG A 217 -27.91 -14.56 -11.63
CA ARG A 217 -28.36 -15.76 -12.35
C ARG A 217 -29.80 -16.14 -11.99
N ARG A 218 -30.21 -16.07 -10.72
CA ARG A 218 -31.59 -16.34 -10.30
C ARG A 218 -32.61 -15.33 -10.83
N ARG A 219 -32.18 -14.09 -11.10
CA ARG A 219 -33.05 -13.03 -11.65
C ARG A 219 -33.20 -13.07 -13.17
N ARG A 220 -32.20 -13.55 -13.91
CA ARG A 220 -32.26 -13.70 -15.39
C ARG A 220 -33.40 -14.60 -15.92
N PRO A 221 -33.81 -15.73 -15.30
CA PRO A 221 -34.86 -16.58 -15.88
C PRO A 221 -36.22 -15.89 -15.97
N SER A 222 -36.53 -14.90 -15.13
CA SER A 222 -37.85 -14.23 -15.17
C SER A 222 -38.00 -13.17 -16.27
N ALA A 223 -36.91 -12.69 -16.88
CA ALA A 223 -36.96 -11.66 -17.93
C ALA A 223 -37.07 -12.26 -19.35
N LEU A 224 -36.64 -13.51 -19.55
CA LEU A 224 -36.76 -14.25 -20.82
C LEU A 224 -38.03 -15.10 -20.91
N LEU A 225 -38.78 -15.25 -19.82
CA LEU A 225 -40.07 -15.94 -19.79
C LEU A 225 -41.27 -15.01 -20.06
N ASN A 226 -41.02 -13.69 -20.19
CA ASN A 226 -42.03 -12.65 -20.45
C ASN A 226 -41.77 -11.86 -21.74
N ALA A 227 -40.87 -12.33 -22.61
CA ALA A 227 -40.59 -11.78 -23.94
C ALA A 227 -40.88 -12.86 -24.99
#